data_AF-A0A7Y1Y952-F1
#
_entry.id   AF-A0A7Y1Y952-F1
#
_cell.length_a   1.000
_cell.length_b   1.000
_cell.length_c   1.000
_cell.angle_alpha   90.00
_cell.angle_beta   90.00
_cell.angle_gamma   90.00
#
_symmetry.space_group_name_H-M   'P 1'
#
loop_
_entity.id
_entity.type
_entity.pdbx_description
1 polymer ?
#
loop_
_entity_poly.entity_id
_entity_poly.type
_entity_poly.pdbx_seq_one_letter_code
_entity_poly.pdbx_strand_id
1 'polypeptide(L)'
;MRRWNTRSPWLVGVLLFAAIALVAAACASEGGDSAAVARDGGFSSDTTFAAGATTLTTVAAEGGADNDRFAAGDQTISLGSDGVDPVVFQPTDLGRDIIFTADITVAVTDVGVAGDVATREIAALGGILFGQRTTGAPNPVSTLTFKVQPEDFTEALDRLSSIGEVRSQNISASDVTERIVDLESRILSAGASVNRLRELLAEADAVTVVVQVESELLQRETQLETLRGQLRTLEDQVSLATIVVTLTEALSQPGVNLAVTAYPGHDGLGQSCPGVSGLSIDEGTEATVCFEIVNAGDTPLTGFELNDPVIDVTLEDLTPVFGEPTDTLEPGESMILAFETTIERDLRTQTRVNATPVNQEGRPLVGRSVASTQTIFLNAVDPGGVPSFGEGFSASVAFLADAGRVLILGVGVILPFIWLLPLLIWLGVRSSRKTKKARETLAPTGDTHLDGSAAEQVEEQSTRQI
;
A
#
# COMPACT_ATOMS: atom_id res chain seq x y z
N MET A 1 -27.49 59.94 -32.35
CA MET A 1 -28.88 59.50 -32.64
C MET A 1 -28.86 58.09 -33.21
N ARG A 2 -29.30 57.08 -32.45
CA ARG A 2 -30.21 56.01 -32.90
C ARG A 2 -30.47 55.07 -31.72
N ARG A 3 -31.63 55.27 -31.09
CA ARG A 3 -32.23 54.38 -30.10
C ARG A 3 -32.64 53.10 -30.83
N TRP A 4 -32.23 51.93 -30.35
CA TRP A 4 -32.87 50.66 -30.72
C TRP A 4 -33.61 50.13 -29.51
N ASN A 5 -34.93 50.09 -29.69
CA ASN A 5 -35.93 49.72 -28.72
C ASN A 5 -35.99 48.19 -28.62
N THR A 6 -36.14 47.71 -27.39
CA THR A 6 -36.56 46.36 -26.98
C THR A 6 -37.71 45.81 -27.82
N ARG A 7 -37.68 44.51 -28.15
CA ARG A 7 -38.85 43.61 -28.21
C ARG A 7 -38.47 42.16 -28.56
N SER A 8 -38.40 41.29 -27.55
CA SER A 8 -39.12 40.00 -27.46
C SER A 8 -38.50 39.10 -26.37
N PRO A 9 -39.15 38.94 -25.20
CA PRO A 9 -38.67 38.03 -24.15
C PRO A 9 -38.88 36.54 -24.49
N TRP A 10 -39.46 36.22 -25.65
CA TRP A 10 -39.78 34.86 -26.04
C TRP A 10 -38.60 34.10 -26.65
N LEU A 11 -37.59 34.81 -27.21
CA LEU A 11 -36.43 34.18 -27.84
C LEU A 11 -35.34 33.74 -26.84
N VAL A 12 -35.28 34.34 -25.65
CA VAL A 12 -34.32 33.96 -24.60
C VAL A 12 -34.76 32.67 -23.88
N GLY A 13 -36.08 32.44 -23.74
CA GLY A 13 -36.62 31.23 -23.11
C GLY A 13 -36.40 29.96 -23.94
N VAL A 14 -36.47 30.05 -25.27
CA VAL A 14 -36.28 28.89 -26.16
C VAL A 14 -34.82 28.43 -26.24
N LEU A 15 -33.87 29.38 -26.15
CA LEU A 15 -32.43 29.05 -26.10
C LEU A 15 -32.00 28.45 -24.75
N LEU A 16 -32.65 28.84 -23.64
CA LEU A 16 -32.35 28.26 -22.33
C LEU A 16 -32.92 26.82 -22.17
N PHE A 17 -34.07 26.53 -22.78
CA PHE A 17 -34.67 25.20 -22.76
C PHE A 17 -33.93 24.19 -23.67
N ALA A 18 -33.36 24.65 -24.79
CA ALA A 18 -32.52 23.82 -25.66
C ALA A 18 -31.17 23.45 -25.03
N ALA A 19 -30.62 24.30 -24.15
CA ALA A 19 -29.38 24.01 -23.44
C ALA A 19 -29.55 22.98 -22.29
N ILE A 20 -30.73 22.94 -21.65
CA ILE A 20 -31.03 21.99 -20.56
C ILE A 20 -31.40 20.60 -21.10
N ALA A 21 -31.99 20.52 -22.30
CA ALA A 21 -32.27 19.24 -22.95
C ALA A 21 -31.02 18.49 -23.45
N LEU A 22 -29.88 19.17 -23.58
CA LEU A 22 -28.63 18.57 -24.08
C LEU A 22 -27.79 17.88 -22.98
N VAL A 23 -28.12 18.08 -21.70
CA VAL A 23 -27.36 17.52 -20.56
C VAL A 23 -27.98 16.22 -20.02
N ALA A 24 -29.23 15.90 -20.39
CA ALA A 24 -29.93 14.70 -19.90
C ALA A 24 -29.74 13.42 -20.75
N ALA A 25 -28.95 13.46 -21.83
CA ALA A 25 -28.71 12.30 -22.71
C ALA A 25 -27.36 11.59 -22.46
N ALA A 26 -26.63 11.94 -21.40
CA ALA A 26 -25.27 11.44 -21.15
C ALA A 26 -25.16 10.37 -20.05
N CYS A 27 -26.23 9.61 -19.77
CA CYS A 27 -26.18 8.43 -18.89
C CYS A 27 -27.14 7.35 -19.39
N ALA A 28 -26.71 6.60 -20.40
CA ALA A 28 -27.19 5.26 -20.70
C ALA A 28 -26.13 4.57 -21.58
N SER A 29 -25.24 3.78 -20.98
CA SER A 29 -24.29 2.94 -21.73
C SER A 29 -24.35 1.51 -21.20
N GLU A 30 -25.00 0.65 -21.98
CA GLU A 30 -25.14 -0.77 -21.76
C GLU A 30 -24.75 -1.49 -23.06
N GLY A 31 -23.74 -2.36 -22.99
CA GLY A 31 -23.49 -3.51 -23.87
C GLY A 31 -23.08 -3.29 -25.34
N GLY A 32 -21.94 -3.87 -25.75
CA GLY A 32 -21.78 -4.37 -27.12
C GLY A 32 -20.37 -4.34 -27.72
N ASP A 33 -19.77 -5.54 -27.77
CA ASP A 33 -18.83 -6.08 -28.76
C ASP A 33 -17.47 -5.40 -29.05
N SER A 34 -16.43 -6.11 -28.63
CA SER A 34 -15.05 -5.92 -29.06
C SER A 34 -14.82 -6.61 -30.41
N ALA A 35 -14.61 -5.83 -31.47
CA ALA A 35 -14.03 -6.29 -32.73
C ALA A 35 -12.50 -6.12 -32.67
N ALA A 36 -11.79 -7.24 -32.54
CA ALA A 36 -10.34 -7.29 -32.66
C ALA A 36 -9.92 -7.37 -34.13
N VAL A 37 -9.06 -6.44 -34.57
CA VAL A 37 -8.38 -6.48 -35.86
C VAL A 37 -7.10 -7.29 -35.71
N ALA A 38 -7.01 -8.36 -36.50
CA ALA A 38 -5.88 -9.27 -36.59
C ALA A 38 -4.60 -8.59 -37.12
N ARG A 39 -3.47 -8.93 -36.51
CA ARG A 39 -2.17 -8.97 -37.18
C ARG A 39 -1.66 -10.40 -37.17
N ASP A 40 -1.19 -10.77 -38.35
CA ASP A 40 -0.76 -12.08 -38.84
C ASP A 40 0.59 -12.52 -38.27
N GLY A 41 0.81 -13.84 -38.23
CA GLY A 41 2.12 -14.46 -37.97
C GLY A 41 2.12 -15.50 -36.84
N GLY A 42 1.75 -16.75 -37.15
CA GLY A 42 1.87 -17.85 -36.18
C GLY A 42 1.46 -19.21 -36.71
N PHE A 43 2.44 -19.90 -37.28
CA PHE A 43 2.49 -21.27 -37.79
C PHE A 43 1.57 -22.31 -37.12
N SER A 44 0.89 -23.07 -37.99
CA SER A 44 -0.01 -24.20 -37.70
C SER A 44 0.76 -25.45 -37.24
N SER A 45 0.20 -26.22 -36.30
CA SER A 45 0.00 -27.67 -36.49
C SER A 45 -1.06 -28.20 -35.53
N ASP A 46 -2.12 -28.65 -36.16
CA ASP A 46 -3.28 -29.38 -35.67
C ASP A 46 -2.87 -30.78 -35.19
N THR A 47 -3.43 -31.25 -34.07
CA THR A 47 -3.95 -32.63 -33.92
C THR A 47 -4.61 -32.78 -32.56
N THR A 48 -5.93 -32.88 -32.61
CA THR A 48 -6.78 -33.46 -31.57
C THR A 48 -6.61 -34.98 -31.56
N PHE A 49 -6.40 -35.59 -30.39
CA PHE A 49 -6.77 -36.98 -30.17
C PHE A 49 -7.26 -37.23 -28.75
N ALA A 50 -8.40 -37.94 -28.71
CA ALA A 50 -9.21 -38.24 -27.56
C ALA A 50 -8.56 -39.23 -26.59
N ALA A 51 -8.97 -39.11 -25.33
CA ALA A 51 -8.70 -40.06 -24.27
C ALA A 51 -9.22 -41.46 -24.64
N GLY A 52 -8.31 -42.42 -24.70
CA GLY A 52 -8.59 -43.84 -24.86
C GLY A 52 -7.57 -44.67 -24.10
N ALA A 53 -7.99 -45.25 -22.99
CA ALA A 53 -7.22 -46.20 -22.21
C ALA A 53 -6.73 -47.35 -23.11
N THR A 54 -5.41 -47.55 -23.19
CA THR A 54 -4.82 -48.73 -23.82
C THR A 54 -3.87 -49.38 -22.84
N THR A 55 -4.33 -50.50 -22.28
CA THR A 55 -3.52 -51.57 -21.69
C THR A 55 -2.48 -52.04 -22.70
N LEU A 56 -1.21 -51.83 -22.39
CA LEU A 56 -0.09 -52.40 -23.15
C LEU A 56 0.26 -53.78 -22.59
N THR A 57 -0.20 -54.80 -23.32
CA THR A 57 0.27 -56.18 -23.22
C THR A 57 1.70 -56.25 -23.71
N THR A 58 2.65 -56.48 -22.79
CA THR A 58 4.04 -56.80 -23.15
C THR A 58 4.16 -58.26 -23.54
N VAL A 59 4.65 -58.49 -24.75
CA VAL A 59 4.93 -59.81 -25.33
C VAL A 59 6.13 -60.42 -24.61
N ALA A 60 5.97 -61.66 -24.15
CA ALA A 60 7.01 -62.46 -23.53
C ALA A 60 8.09 -62.85 -24.56
N ALA A 61 9.36 -62.66 -24.18
CA ALA A 61 10.50 -63.35 -24.76
C ALA A 61 11.28 -63.98 -23.59
N GLU A 62 11.35 -65.31 -23.57
CA GLU A 62 12.10 -66.10 -22.60
C GLU A 62 13.60 -66.04 -22.88
N GLY A 63 14.42 -65.88 -21.84
CA GLY A 63 15.87 -65.96 -21.94
C GLY A 63 16.65 -65.62 -20.66
N GLY A 64 16.62 -66.51 -19.67
CA GLY A 64 17.79 -66.96 -18.88
C GLY A 64 18.54 -66.01 -17.91
N ALA A 65 18.37 -66.33 -16.62
CA ALA A 65 19.37 -66.43 -15.53
C ALA A 65 19.86 -65.19 -14.74
N ASP A 66 19.57 -65.24 -13.43
CA ASP A 66 20.35 -64.83 -12.22
C ASP A 66 20.95 -63.40 -12.21
N ASN A 67 20.70 -62.50 -11.25
CA ASN A 67 20.83 -62.63 -9.80
C ASN A 67 20.44 -61.29 -9.11
N ASP A 68 20.18 -61.41 -7.81
CA ASP A 68 20.22 -60.38 -6.76
C ASP A 68 19.12 -59.32 -6.60
N ARG A 69 18.48 -59.45 -5.44
CA ARG A 69 17.39 -58.64 -4.88
C ARG A 69 17.95 -57.34 -4.31
N PHE A 70 17.51 -56.21 -4.84
CA PHE A 70 17.43 -54.96 -4.08
C PHE A 70 15.97 -54.71 -3.69
N ALA A 71 15.72 -54.71 -2.38
CA ALA A 71 14.43 -54.34 -1.80
C ALA A 71 14.30 -52.82 -1.84
N ALA A 72 13.54 -52.29 -2.79
CA ALA A 72 13.06 -50.91 -2.75
C ALA A 72 11.86 -50.85 -1.80
N GLY A 73 12.07 -50.23 -0.64
CA GLY A 73 10.99 -49.82 0.25
C GLY A 73 10.21 -48.69 -0.40
N ASP A 74 8.91 -48.92 -0.56
CA ASP A 74 7.89 -47.96 -0.95
C ASP A 74 7.82 -46.82 0.07
N GLN A 75 8.20 -45.60 -0.35
CA GLN A 75 7.85 -44.37 0.36
C GLN A 75 7.13 -43.45 -0.61
N THR A 76 5.81 -43.37 -0.41
CA THR A 76 4.91 -42.39 -1.00
C THR A 76 5.24 -41.00 -0.46
N ILE A 77 5.73 -40.10 -1.32
CA ILE A 77 5.87 -38.67 -0.99
C ILE A 77 4.52 -37.99 -1.23
N SER A 78 3.91 -37.53 -0.15
CA SER A 78 2.72 -36.67 -0.17
C SER A 78 3.17 -35.22 -0.35
N LEU A 79 2.83 -34.60 -1.48
CA LEU A 79 3.08 -33.18 -1.74
C LEU A 79 2.01 -32.33 -1.06
N GLY A 80 2.37 -31.72 0.07
CA GLY A 80 1.64 -30.63 0.70
C GLY A 80 2.09 -29.28 0.13
N SER A 81 1.13 -28.41 -0.14
CA SER A 81 1.34 -27.02 -0.53
C SER A 81 1.56 -26.19 0.74
N ASP A 82 2.81 -25.83 1.04
CA ASP A 82 3.19 -24.63 1.81
C ASP A 82 4.73 -24.51 1.84
N GLY A 83 5.26 -23.38 1.37
CA GLY A 83 6.67 -22.95 1.57
C GLY A 83 7.74 -23.77 0.86
N VAL A 84 8.74 -23.11 0.27
CA VAL A 84 9.94 -23.80 -0.21
C VAL A 84 10.81 -24.07 1.02
N ASP A 85 10.68 -25.26 1.63
CA ASP A 85 11.62 -25.72 2.66
C ASP A 85 13.05 -25.75 2.07
N PRO A 86 14.07 -25.28 2.81
CA PRO A 86 15.45 -25.37 2.36
C PRO A 86 15.82 -26.84 2.19
N VAL A 87 16.25 -27.20 0.98
CA VAL A 87 16.77 -28.54 0.69
C VAL A 87 18.04 -28.73 1.50
N VAL A 88 17.97 -29.55 2.54
CA VAL A 88 19.14 -29.95 3.33
C VAL A 88 20.03 -30.83 2.45
N PHE A 89 21.08 -30.25 1.88
CA PHE A 89 22.14 -31.02 1.23
C PHE A 89 23.09 -31.52 2.31
N GLN A 90 23.01 -32.81 2.66
CA GLN A 90 24.01 -33.44 3.51
C GLN A 90 25.11 -34.01 2.60
N PRO A 91 26.34 -33.47 2.62
CA PRO A 91 27.45 -34.10 1.93
C PRO A 91 27.73 -35.43 2.64
N THR A 92 27.29 -36.53 2.04
CA THR A 92 27.78 -37.86 2.43
C THR A 92 29.20 -37.97 1.91
N ASP A 93 30.18 -38.06 2.81
CA ASP A 93 31.56 -38.37 2.44
C ASP A 93 31.59 -39.76 1.79
N LEU A 94 31.77 -39.74 0.48
CA LEU A 94 31.85 -40.91 -0.39
C LEU A 94 33.30 -41.14 -0.87
N GLY A 95 34.30 -40.47 -0.27
CA GLY A 95 35.66 -40.43 -0.80
C GLY A 95 35.72 -39.78 -2.19
N ARG A 96 34.89 -38.76 -2.41
CA ARG A 96 34.76 -38.03 -3.68
C ARG A 96 35.33 -36.63 -3.54
N ASP A 97 36.00 -36.17 -4.58
CA ASP A 97 36.54 -34.82 -4.65
C ASP A 97 35.45 -33.88 -5.15
N ILE A 98 34.85 -33.11 -4.26
CA ILE A 98 33.74 -32.20 -4.57
C ILE A 98 34.14 -30.76 -4.27
N ILE A 99 33.90 -29.87 -5.23
CA ILE A 99 34.07 -28.43 -5.07
C ILE A 99 32.74 -27.84 -4.63
N PHE A 100 32.73 -27.15 -3.48
CA PHE A 100 31.58 -26.44 -2.97
C PHE A 100 31.73 -24.93 -3.16
N THR A 101 30.72 -24.32 -3.77
CA THR A 101 30.64 -22.87 -3.96
C THR A 101 29.24 -22.35 -3.64
N ALA A 102 29.15 -21.21 -2.96
CA ALA A 102 27.89 -20.51 -2.76
C ALA A 102 28.03 -19.01 -3.02
N ASP A 103 26.99 -18.43 -3.60
CA ASP A 103 26.77 -17.00 -3.71
C ASP A 103 25.48 -16.65 -2.97
N ILE A 104 25.56 -15.82 -1.94
CA ILE A 104 24.41 -15.40 -1.13
C ILE A 104 24.33 -13.88 -1.08
N THR A 105 23.13 -13.34 -1.26
CA THR A 105 22.83 -11.93 -1.05
C THR A 105 21.95 -11.80 0.17
N VAL A 106 22.39 -11.02 1.15
CA VAL A 106 21.68 -10.82 2.42
C VAL A 106 21.41 -9.34 2.60
N ALA A 107 20.15 -9.00 2.83
CA ALA A 107 19.73 -7.65 3.18
C ALA A 107 19.84 -7.45 4.70
N VAL A 108 20.54 -6.39 5.11
CA VAL A 108 20.89 -6.09 6.50
C VAL A 108 20.62 -4.63 6.81
N THR A 109 20.36 -4.30 8.07
CA THR A 109 20.12 -2.91 8.49
C THR A 109 21.38 -2.05 8.40
N ASP A 110 22.54 -2.60 8.78
CA ASP A 110 23.84 -1.94 8.68
C ASP A 110 24.86 -2.89 8.07
N VAL A 111 25.38 -2.53 6.89
CA VAL A 111 26.31 -3.36 6.11
C VAL A 111 27.68 -3.49 6.78
N GLY A 112 28.13 -2.47 7.52
CA GLY A 112 29.42 -2.50 8.21
C GLY A 112 29.38 -3.45 9.40
N VAL A 113 28.39 -3.27 10.27
CA VAL A 113 28.19 -4.12 11.46
C VAL A 113 27.95 -5.58 11.05
N ALA A 114 27.12 -5.81 10.03
CA ALA A 114 26.86 -7.15 9.52
C ALA A 114 28.12 -7.82 8.94
N GLY A 115 29.01 -7.06 8.30
CA GLY A 115 30.30 -7.58 7.81
C GLY A 115 31.21 -8.06 8.94
N ASP A 116 31.25 -7.33 10.06
CA ASP A 116 32.02 -7.71 11.25
C ASP A 116 31.43 -8.95 11.93
N VAL A 117 30.10 -9.04 12.01
CA VAL A 117 29.39 -10.22 12.53
C VAL A 117 29.67 -11.44 11.65
N ALA A 118 29.51 -11.32 10.33
CA ALA A 118 29.76 -12.40 9.38
C ALA A 118 31.20 -12.94 9.50
N THR A 119 32.18 -12.04 9.59
CA THR A 119 33.59 -12.43 9.75
C THR A 119 33.82 -13.20 11.05
N ARG A 120 33.17 -12.79 12.14
CA ARG A 120 33.29 -13.45 13.44
C ARG A 120 32.65 -14.84 13.45
N GLU A 121 31.46 -14.97 12.88
CA GLU A 121 30.74 -16.24 12.78
C GLU A 121 31.52 -17.28 11.96
N ILE A 122 32.06 -16.86 10.82
CA ILE A 122 32.87 -17.75 9.97
C ILE A 122 34.21 -18.10 10.63
N ALA A 123 34.85 -17.15 11.30
CA ALA A 123 36.08 -17.43 12.04
C ALA A 123 35.85 -18.45 13.18
N ALA A 124 34.66 -18.48 13.80
CA ALA A 124 34.32 -19.46 14.82
C ALA A 124 34.23 -20.89 14.29
N LEU A 125 33.99 -21.06 12.98
CA LEU A 125 34.04 -22.33 12.26
C LEU A 125 35.44 -22.66 11.69
N GLY A 126 36.48 -21.90 12.06
CA GLY A 126 37.82 -22.06 11.49
C GLY A 126 37.95 -21.56 10.05
N GLY A 127 36.93 -20.90 9.52
CA GLY A 127 36.96 -20.26 8.22
C GLY A 127 37.79 -18.97 8.20
N ILE A 128 38.16 -18.53 7.00
CA ILE A 128 38.95 -17.30 6.79
C ILE A 128 38.26 -16.34 5.83
N LEU A 129 38.37 -15.05 6.12
CA LEU A 129 38.03 -13.99 5.18
C LEU A 129 39.14 -13.87 4.14
N PHE A 130 38.85 -14.29 2.91
CA PHE A 130 39.79 -14.30 1.80
C PHE A 130 39.85 -12.96 1.06
N GLY A 131 38.73 -12.24 1.02
CA GLY A 131 38.65 -10.93 0.40
C GLY A 131 37.41 -10.17 0.82
N GLN A 132 37.51 -8.84 0.85
CA GLN A 132 36.40 -7.95 1.13
C GLN A 132 36.48 -6.72 0.23
N ARG A 133 35.33 -6.32 -0.30
CA ARG A 133 35.15 -5.03 -0.95
C ARG A 133 33.90 -4.36 -0.41
N THR A 134 34.07 -3.18 0.17
CA THR A 134 32.96 -2.40 0.72
C THR A 134 32.84 -1.09 -0.03
N THR A 135 31.63 -0.79 -0.49
CA THR A 135 31.22 0.49 -1.04
C THR A 135 30.35 1.18 0.01
N GLY A 136 30.65 2.44 0.33
CA GLY A 136 29.86 3.22 1.28
C GLY A 136 28.64 3.90 0.64
N ALA A 137 28.13 4.94 1.32
CA ALA A 137 27.01 5.75 0.87
C ALA A 137 27.13 6.24 -0.60
N PRO A 138 25.99 6.47 -1.30
CA PRO A 138 24.61 6.47 -0.80
C PRO A 138 23.94 5.09 -0.73
N ASN A 139 24.52 4.07 -1.36
CA ASN A 139 23.99 2.70 -1.35
C ASN A 139 25.09 1.76 -0.82
N PRO A 140 25.16 1.55 0.51
CA PRO A 140 26.20 0.74 1.08
C PRO A 140 26.04 -0.72 0.66
N VAL A 141 27.13 -1.32 0.20
CA VAL A 141 27.21 -2.72 -0.24
C VAL A 141 28.56 -3.28 0.17
N SER A 142 28.59 -4.48 0.73
CA SER A 142 29.83 -5.18 1.05
C SER A 142 29.82 -6.59 0.47
N THR A 143 30.82 -6.91 -0.35
CA THR A 143 31.03 -8.26 -0.86
C THR A 143 32.19 -8.88 -0.11
N LEU A 144 31.93 -9.97 0.62
CA LEU A 144 32.91 -10.74 1.37
C LEU A 144 33.08 -12.11 0.71
N THR A 145 34.31 -12.59 0.61
CA THR A 145 34.63 -13.93 0.12
C THR A 145 35.25 -14.71 1.27
N PHE A 146 34.58 -15.77 1.67
CA PHE A 146 35.03 -16.67 2.73
C PHE A 146 35.53 -17.99 2.15
N LYS A 147 36.52 -18.56 2.83
CA LYS A 147 36.98 -19.93 2.63
C LYS A 147 36.72 -20.72 3.90
N VAL A 148 36.06 -21.86 3.77
CA VAL A 148 35.69 -22.75 4.89
C VAL A 148 35.99 -24.20 4.52
N GLN A 149 36.12 -25.08 5.52
CA GLN A 149 36.26 -26.50 5.25
C GLN A 149 34.93 -27.06 4.68
N PRO A 150 34.96 -28.07 3.80
CA PRO A 150 33.75 -28.64 3.21
C PRO A 150 32.73 -29.15 4.24
N GLU A 151 33.19 -29.71 5.35
CA GLU A 151 32.35 -30.21 6.45
C GLU A 151 31.57 -29.08 7.17
N ASP A 152 32.14 -27.88 7.22
CA ASP A 152 31.57 -26.71 7.89
C ASP A 152 30.72 -25.85 6.93
N PHE A 153 30.65 -26.19 5.63
CA PHE A 153 30.04 -25.38 4.59
C PHE A 153 28.55 -25.08 4.85
N THR A 154 27.79 -26.10 5.23
CA THR A 154 26.35 -25.95 5.50
C THR A 154 26.12 -25.08 6.74
N GLU A 155 26.86 -25.33 7.82
CA GLU A 155 26.74 -24.52 9.05
C GLU A 155 27.17 -23.06 8.81
N ALA A 156 28.20 -22.84 7.99
CA ALA A 156 28.63 -21.50 7.59
C ALA A 156 27.52 -20.76 6.84
N LEU A 157 26.83 -21.41 5.91
CA LEU A 157 25.70 -20.81 5.20
C LEU A 157 24.55 -20.46 6.13
N ASP A 158 24.21 -21.35 7.07
CA ASP A 158 23.14 -21.12 8.03
C ASP A 158 23.45 -19.90 8.92
N ARG A 159 24.66 -19.83 9.47
CA ARG A 159 25.10 -18.67 10.26
C ARG A 159 25.06 -17.37 9.45
N LEU A 160 25.56 -17.38 8.22
CA LEU A 160 25.53 -16.20 7.35
C LEU A 160 24.11 -15.78 6.98
N SER A 161 23.21 -16.73 6.75
CA SER A 161 21.81 -16.46 6.45
C SER A 161 21.07 -15.84 7.63
N SER A 162 21.45 -16.18 8.87
CA SER A 162 20.82 -15.67 10.09
C SER A 162 21.13 -14.21 10.41
N ILE A 163 22.10 -13.59 9.72
CA ILE A 163 22.53 -12.20 9.95
C ILE A 163 21.50 -11.20 9.42
N GLY A 164 20.68 -11.60 8.45
CA GLY A 164 19.67 -10.71 7.86
C GLY A 164 18.68 -11.47 6.98
N GLU A 165 17.99 -10.74 6.10
CA GLU A 165 17.02 -11.34 5.19
C GLU A 165 17.73 -11.82 3.91
N VAL A 166 17.71 -13.13 3.65
CA VAL A 166 18.28 -13.70 2.42
C VAL A 166 17.45 -13.27 1.21
N ARG A 167 18.07 -12.53 0.29
CA ARG A 167 17.46 -12.06 -0.96
C ARG A 167 17.63 -13.05 -2.10
N SER A 168 18.79 -13.67 -2.18
CA SER A 168 19.10 -14.69 -3.17
C SER A 168 20.16 -15.62 -2.63
N GLN A 169 20.04 -16.91 -2.93
CA GLN A 169 21.04 -17.91 -2.58
C GLN A 169 21.22 -18.85 -3.77
N ASN A 170 22.46 -19.04 -4.18
CA ASN A 170 22.85 -20.00 -5.20
C ASN A 170 23.94 -20.89 -4.61
N ILE A 171 23.70 -22.20 -4.59
CA ILE A 171 24.63 -23.19 -4.08
C ILE A 171 24.95 -24.15 -5.21
N SER A 172 26.23 -24.43 -5.42
CA SER A 172 26.71 -25.35 -6.43
C SER A 172 27.72 -26.30 -5.83
N ALA A 173 27.59 -27.57 -6.21
CA ALA A 173 28.53 -28.63 -5.89
C ALA A 173 28.95 -29.31 -7.19
N SER A 174 30.25 -29.44 -7.43
CA SER A 174 30.80 -30.09 -8.62
C SER A 174 31.68 -31.26 -8.21
N ASP A 175 31.29 -32.48 -8.60
CA ASP A 175 32.14 -33.67 -8.46
C ASP A 175 33.25 -33.63 -9.52
N VAL A 176 34.50 -33.59 -9.07
CA VAL A 176 35.69 -33.51 -9.92
C VAL A 176 36.61 -34.72 -9.74
N THR A 177 36.12 -35.78 -9.10
CA THR A 177 36.88 -37.01 -8.84
C THR A 177 37.45 -37.60 -10.13
N GLU A 178 36.62 -37.73 -11.17
CA GLU A 178 37.07 -38.22 -12.49
C GLU A 178 38.16 -37.32 -13.11
N ARG A 179 38.02 -36.01 -12.92
CA ARG A 179 38.96 -35.03 -13.48
C ARG A 179 40.34 -35.10 -12.81
N ILE A 180 40.37 -35.31 -11.50
CA ILE A 180 41.60 -35.50 -10.73
C ILE A 180 42.31 -36.78 -11.19
N VAL A 181 41.58 -37.91 -11.23
CA VAL A 181 42.16 -39.19 -11.65
C VAL A 181 42.69 -39.14 -13.10
N ASP A 182 41.99 -38.47 -14.02
CA ASP A 182 42.51 -38.22 -15.38
C ASP A 182 43.81 -37.41 -15.36
N LEU A 183 43.83 -36.30 -14.62
CA LEU A 183 45.02 -35.44 -14.53
C LEU A 183 46.21 -36.21 -13.96
N GLU A 184 46.03 -37.00 -12.91
CA GLU A 184 47.08 -37.84 -12.32
C GLU A 184 47.61 -38.87 -13.33
N SER A 185 46.73 -39.59 -14.03
CA SER A 185 47.11 -40.56 -15.07
C SER A 185 47.92 -39.91 -16.19
N ARG A 186 47.50 -38.70 -16.62
CA ARG A 186 48.20 -37.92 -17.64
C ARG A 186 49.55 -37.41 -17.13
N ILE A 187 49.64 -36.98 -15.87
CA ILE A 187 50.89 -36.57 -15.22
C ILE A 187 51.87 -37.74 -15.15
N LEU A 188 51.42 -38.93 -14.75
CA LEU A 188 52.23 -40.15 -14.71
C LEU A 188 52.78 -40.50 -16.10
N SER A 189 51.92 -40.47 -17.11
CA SER A 189 52.30 -40.75 -18.51
C SER A 189 53.28 -39.71 -19.05
N ALA A 190 53.01 -38.42 -18.82
CA ALA A 190 53.89 -37.32 -19.23
C ALA A 190 55.25 -37.39 -18.52
N GLY A 191 55.27 -37.72 -17.22
CA GLY A 191 56.50 -37.93 -16.45
C GLY A 191 57.36 -39.07 -16.99
N ALA A 192 56.74 -40.19 -17.36
CA ALA A 192 57.44 -41.30 -18.00
C ALA A 192 58.03 -40.89 -19.37
N SER A 193 57.30 -40.08 -20.15
CA SER A 193 57.80 -39.55 -21.43
C SER A 193 59.01 -38.63 -21.24
N VAL A 194 58.96 -37.74 -20.24
CA VAL A 194 60.09 -36.86 -19.89
C VAL A 194 61.32 -37.68 -19.49
N ASN A 195 61.14 -38.71 -18.64
CA ASN A 195 62.25 -39.56 -18.21
C ASN A 195 62.91 -40.29 -19.39
N ARG A 196 62.12 -40.84 -20.32
CA ARG A 196 62.66 -41.49 -21.52
C ARG A 196 63.44 -40.52 -22.41
N LEU A 197 62.96 -39.28 -22.57
CA LEU A 197 63.68 -38.26 -23.35
C LEU A 197 65.00 -37.85 -22.66
N ARG A 198 65.02 -37.79 -21.32
CA ARG A 198 66.26 -37.54 -20.56
C ARG A 198 67.28 -38.68 -20.71
N GLU A 199 66.81 -39.92 -20.69
CA GLU A 199 67.66 -41.10 -20.94
C GLU A 199 68.22 -41.08 -22.37
N LEU A 200 67.37 -40.80 -23.37
CA LEU A 200 67.80 -40.69 -24.76
C LEU A 200 68.81 -39.55 -24.97
N LEU A 201 68.60 -38.41 -24.30
CA LEU A 201 69.52 -37.28 -24.35
C LEU A 201 70.89 -37.64 -23.77
N ALA A 202 70.94 -38.46 -22.71
CA ALA A 202 72.18 -38.89 -22.07
C ALA A 202 73.02 -39.83 -22.96
N GLU A 203 72.40 -40.52 -23.91
CA GLU A 203 73.06 -41.44 -24.86
C GLU A 203 73.34 -40.78 -26.24
N ALA A 204 72.90 -39.54 -26.46
CA ALA A 204 73.00 -38.90 -27.77
C ALA A 204 74.42 -38.33 -28.06
N ASP A 205 75.13 -38.95 -29.00
CA ASP A 205 76.48 -38.52 -29.41
C ASP A 205 76.50 -37.46 -30.52
N ALA A 206 75.40 -37.31 -31.26
CA ALA A 206 75.31 -36.40 -32.41
C ALA A 206 74.66 -35.06 -32.01
N VAL A 207 75.36 -33.94 -32.25
CA VAL A 207 74.88 -32.58 -31.91
C VAL A 207 73.50 -32.27 -32.49
N THR A 208 73.20 -32.75 -33.70
CA THR A 208 71.87 -32.55 -34.31
C THR A 208 70.76 -33.32 -33.60
N VAL A 209 71.06 -34.50 -33.07
CA VAL A 209 70.11 -35.31 -32.28
C VAL A 209 69.89 -34.68 -30.92
N VAL A 210 70.97 -34.19 -30.27
CA VAL A 210 70.90 -33.47 -28.99
C VAL A 210 69.93 -32.29 -29.08
N VAL A 211 70.09 -31.41 -30.07
CA VAL A 211 69.21 -30.23 -30.22
C VAL A 211 67.75 -30.62 -30.45
N GLN A 212 67.48 -31.70 -31.19
CA GLN A 212 66.12 -32.19 -31.41
C GLN A 212 65.50 -32.77 -30.14
N VAL A 213 66.25 -33.59 -29.40
CA VAL A 213 65.79 -34.19 -28.15
C VAL A 213 65.60 -33.12 -27.06
N GLU A 214 66.47 -32.12 -26.98
CA GLU A 214 66.31 -30.98 -26.05
C GLU A 214 65.03 -30.18 -26.33
N SER A 215 64.76 -29.87 -27.61
CA SER A 215 63.54 -29.17 -28.01
C SER A 215 62.28 -29.95 -27.61
N GLU A 216 62.25 -31.27 -27.87
CA GLU A 216 61.13 -32.12 -27.49
C GLU A 216 61.02 -32.25 -25.96
N LEU A 217 62.14 -32.38 -25.26
CA LEU A 217 62.19 -32.46 -23.80
C LEU A 217 61.59 -31.19 -23.16
N LEU A 218 62.00 -30.00 -23.61
CA LEU A 218 61.46 -28.73 -23.11
C LEU A 218 59.93 -28.65 -23.30
N GLN A 219 59.42 -29.12 -24.44
CA GLN A 219 57.98 -29.18 -24.69
C GLN A 219 57.26 -30.13 -23.72
N ARG A 220 57.82 -31.33 -23.49
CA ARG A 220 57.24 -32.31 -22.56
C ARG A 220 57.29 -31.86 -21.11
N GLU A 221 58.38 -31.22 -20.69
CA GLU A 221 58.50 -30.65 -19.35
C GLU A 221 57.48 -29.52 -19.14
N THR A 222 57.33 -28.62 -20.12
CA THR A 222 56.32 -27.55 -20.06
C THR A 222 54.90 -28.12 -19.96
N GLN A 223 54.60 -29.18 -20.72
CA GLN A 223 53.32 -29.86 -20.66
C GLN A 223 53.08 -30.51 -19.28
N LEU A 224 54.09 -31.19 -18.73
CA LEU A 224 54.01 -31.81 -17.42
C LEU A 224 53.76 -30.78 -16.32
N GLU A 225 54.46 -29.65 -16.34
CA GLU A 225 54.26 -28.57 -15.36
C GLU A 225 52.89 -27.92 -15.48
N THR A 226 52.36 -27.80 -16.70
CA THR A 226 50.99 -27.32 -16.92
C THR A 226 49.96 -28.26 -16.29
N LEU A 227 50.10 -29.58 -16.51
CA LEU A 227 49.19 -30.58 -15.93
C LEU A 227 49.26 -30.57 -14.39
N ARG A 228 50.47 -30.49 -13.82
CA ARG A 228 50.67 -30.38 -12.36
C ARG A 228 50.05 -29.11 -11.79
N GLY A 229 50.14 -27.98 -12.50
CA GLY A 229 49.50 -26.73 -12.10
C GLY A 229 47.98 -26.82 -12.10
N GLN A 230 47.40 -27.50 -13.11
CA GLN A 230 45.96 -27.76 -13.19
C GLN A 230 45.48 -28.63 -12.02
N LEU A 231 46.21 -29.71 -11.70
CA LEU A 231 45.89 -30.59 -10.58
C LEU A 231 45.92 -29.82 -9.25
N ARG A 232 47.01 -29.08 -8.97
CA ARG A 232 47.11 -28.26 -7.75
C ARG A 232 45.95 -27.29 -7.58
N THR A 233 45.55 -26.62 -8.66
CA THR A 233 44.41 -25.67 -8.61
C THR A 233 43.10 -26.36 -8.26
N LEU A 234 42.90 -27.59 -8.76
CA LEU A 234 41.69 -28.36 -8.54
C LEU A 234 41.66 -28.93 -7.10
N GLU A 235 42.80 -29.45 -6.62
CA GLU A 235 42.97 -29.89 -5.23
C GLU A 235 42.72 -28.74 -4.25
N ASP A 236 43.25 -27.54 -4.53
CA ASP A 236 43.01 -26.35 -3.71
C ASP A 236 41.51 -26.00 -3.64
N GLN A 237 40.77 -26.16 -4.74
CA GLN A 237 39.32 -25.90 -4.80
C GLN A 237 38.48 -26.96 -4.06
N VAL A 238 38.95 -28.21 -4.01
CA VAL A 238 38.30 -29.29 -3.24
C VAL A 238 38.60 -29.12 -1.75
N SER A 239 39.80 -28.68 -1.40
CA SER A 239 40.23 -28.53 0.00
C SER A 239 39.45 -27.48 0.79
N LEU A 240 38.96 -26.43 0.11
CA LEU A 240 38.28 -25.30 0.75
C LEU A 240 37.07 -24.88 -0.08
N ALA A 241 35.90 -24.93 0.55
CA ALA A 241 34.68 -24.40 -0.01
C ALA A 241 34.73 -22.86 -0.08
N THR A 242 34.08 -22.28 -1.08
CA THR A 242 34.05 -20.82 -1.29
C THR A 242 32.65 -20.29 -1.08
N ILE A 243 32.50 -19.31 -0.20
CA ILE A 243 31.22 -18.63 0.01
C ILE A 243 31.42 -17.15 -0.29
N VAL A 244 30.69 -16.62 -1.27
CA VAL A 244 30.64 -15.20 -1.60
C VAL A 244 29.35 -14.62 -1.00
N VAL A 245 29.50 -13.69 -0.06
CA VAL A 245 28.40 -13.01 0.62
C VAL A 245 28.33 -11.59 0.13
N THR A 246 27.18 -11.19 -0.42
CA THR A 246 26.88 -9.80 -0.77
C THR A 246 25.88 -9.25 0.24
N LEU A 247 26.35 -8.33 1.09
CA LEU A 247 25.53 -7.60 2.04
C LEU A 247 25.03 -6.32 1.39
N THR A 248 23.71 -6.13 1.39
CA THR A 248 23.06 -4.91 0.91
C THR A 248 22.22 -4.30 2.02
N GLU A 249 22.05 -2.98 2.03
CA GLU A 249 21.09 -2.37 2.93
C GLU A 249 19.67 -2.88 2.63
N ALA A 250 18.96 -3.32 3.68
CA ALA A 250 17.54 -3.60 3.56
C ALA A 250 16.80 -2.31 3.16
N LEU A 251 15.86 -2.42 2.21
CA LEU A 251 14.97 -1.32 1.89
C LEU A 251 14.03 -1.12 3.08
N SER A 252 14.49 -0.42 4.12
CA SER A 252 13.64 -0.02 5.24
C SER A 252 12.48 0.80 4.70
N GLN A 253 11.27 0.42 5.07
CA GLN A 253 10.02 1.08 4.74
C GLN A 253 9.45 1.71 6.03
N PRO A 254 10.11 2.76 6.56
CA PRO A 254 9.62 3.42 7.76
C PRO A 254 8.27 4.07 7.44
N GLY A 255 7.34 4.00 8.40
CA GLY A 255 5.99 4.53 8.24
C GLY A 255 5.40 4.86 9.59
N VAL A 256 4.84 6.07 9.71
CA VAL A 256 4.09 6.48 10.88
C VAL A 256 2.64 6.67 10.47
N ASN A 257 1.71 6.19 11.29
CA ASN A 257 0.29 6.47 11.16
C ASN A 257 -0.15 7.32 12.36
N LEU A 258 -1.07 8.25 12.11
CA LEU A 258 -1.64 9.13 13.11
C LEU A 258 -3.15 9.04 13.02
N ALA A 259 -3.79 8.55 14.09
CA ALA A 259 -5.22 8.65 14.26
C ALA A 259 -5.53 9.76 15.27
N VAL A 260 -6.45 10.65 14.89
CA VAL A 260 -6.93 11.73 15.76
C VAL A 260 -8.41 11.50 16.00
N THR A 261 -8.79 11.48 17.26
CA THR A 261 -10.18 11.28 17.69
C THR A 261 -10.50 12.24 18.83
N ALA A 262 -11.77 12.37 19.22
CA ALA A 262 -12.15 13.19 20.36
C ALA A 262 -13.37 12.63 21.09
N TYR A 263 -13.55 13.00 22.34
CA TYR A 263 -14.75 12.68 23.12
C TYR A 263 -15.15 13.88 24.02
N PRO A 264 -16.43 13.97 24.45
CA PRO A 264 -16.90 15.06 25.31
C PRO A 264 -16.38 14.96 26.75
N GLY A 265 -16.04 16.10 27.34
CA GLY A 265 -15.59 16.24 28.73
C GLY A 265 -14.09 16.02 28.94
N HIS A 266 -13.67 16.27 30.17
CA HIS A 266 -12.33 15.99 30.70
C HIS A 266 -12.40 14.82 31.68
N ASP A 267 -11.43 13.92 31.62
CA ASP A 267 -11.27 12.84 32.59
C ASP A 267 -9.88 12.83 33.27
N GLY A 268 -9.15 13.93 33.09
CA GLY A 268 -7.89 14.30 33.73
C GLY A 268 -6.65 13.65 33.12
N LEU A 269 -6.79 12.48 32.50
CA LEU A 269 -5.66 11.71 31.96
C LEU A 269 -5.96 11.11 30.58
N GLY A 270 -7.06 11.49 29.92
CA GLY A 270 -7.44 10.90 28.63
C GLY A 270 -7.88 9.44 28.71
N GLN A 271 -8.43 8.99 29.85
CA GLN A 271 -8.78 7.57 30.08
C GLN A 271 -9.81 7.02 29.09
N SER A 272 -10.61 7.91 28.48
CA SER A 272 -11.61 7.55 27.47
C SER A 272 -11.05 7.57 26.05
N CYS A 273 -9.73 7.73 25.87
CA CYS A 273 -9.08 7.56 24.58
C CYS A 273 -8.95 6.07 24.19
N PRO A 274 -9.07 5.72 22.90
CA PRO A 274 -9.41 6.60 21.76
C PRO A 274 -10.90 6.96 21.72
N GLY A 275 -11.21 8.15 21.18
CA GLY A 275 -12.57 8.68 21.03
C GLY A 275 -13.20 8.38 19.66
N VAL A 276 -14.07 9.28 19.19
CA VAL A 276 -14.70 9.19 17.87
C VAL A 276 -14.05 10.11 16.83
N SER A 277 -14.16 9.76 15.55
CA SER A 277 -13.68 10.57 14.43
C SER A 277 -14.61 11.75 14.18
N GLY A 278 -14.32 12.87 14.83
CA GLY A 278 -15.13 14.09 14.78
C GLY A 278 -16.17 14.14 15.89
N LEU A 279 -16.38 15.35 16.41
CA LEU A 279 -17.17 15.59 17.62
C LEU A 279 -18.09 16.79 17.38
N SER A 280 -19.35 16.69 17.77
CA SER A 280 -20.28 17.82 17.79
C SER A 280 -20.81 17.97 19.21
N ILE A 281 -20.50 19.08 19.86
CA ILE A 281 -20.89 19.38 21.25
C ILE A 281 -21.33 20.84 21.36
N ASP A 282 -22.03 21.17 22.44
CA ASP A 282 -22.49 22.53 22.67
C ASP A 282 -21.29 23.48 22.82
N GLU A 283 -21.39 24.67 22.25
CA GLU A 283 -20.35 25.70 22.33
C GLU A 283 -19.94 25.99 23.78
N GLY A 284 -18.63 26.03 24.03
CA GLY A 284 -18.06 26.25 25.36
C GLY A 284 -18.00 25.00 26.24
N THR A 285 -18.38 23.83 25.72
CA THR A 285 -18.26 22.56 26.45
C THR A 285 -16.83 22.02 26.36
N GLU A 286 -16.39 21.40 27.44
CA GLU A 286 -15.12 20.68 27.55
C GLU A 286 -15.11 19.45 26.62
N ALA A 287 -13.96 19.18 26.01
CA ALA A 287 -13.69 17.99 25.23
C ALA A 287 -12.22 17.58 25.33
N THR A 288 -11.96 16.32 25.06
CA THR A 288 -10.60 15.78 25.02
C THR A 288 -10.31 15.26 23.61
N VAL A 289 -9.18 15.69 23.05
CA VAL A 289 -8.66 15.23 21.76
C VAL A 289 -7.59 14.18 22.01
N CYS A 290 -7.74 13.01 21.39
CA CYS A 290 -6.84 11.88 21.50
C CYS A 290 -5.99 11.77 20.23
N PHE A 291 -4.69 11.53 20.41
CA PHE A 291 -3.71 11.33 19.36
C PHE A 291 -3.10 9.95 19.52
N GLU A 292 -3.41 9.04 18.60
CA GLU A 292 -2.80 7.72 18.55
C GLU A 292 -1.76 7.70 17.45
N ILE A 293 -0.49 7.52 17.84
CA ILE A 293 0.66 7.44 16.93
C ILE A 293 1.07 5.97 16.87
N VAL A 294 1.05 5.39 15.67
CA VAL A 294 1.38 3.99 15.43
C VAL A 294 2.59 3.91 14.51
N ASN A 295 3.59 3.11 14.87
CA ASN A 295 4.62 2.71 13.92
C ASN A 295 4.03 1.67 12.95
N ALA A 296 3.66 2.12 11.75
CA ALA A 296 3.06 1.29 10.71
C ALA A 296 4.08 0.76 9.69
N GLY A 297 5.37 1.06 9.90
CA GLY A 297 6.48 0.58 9.07
C GLY A 297 7.16 -0.65 9.64
N ASP A 298 8.34 -0.95 9.09
CA ASP A 298 9.22 -2.06 9.48
C ASP A 298 10.46 -1.62 10.27
N THR A 299 10.56 -0.32 10.58
CA THR A 299 11.75 0.29 11.16
C THR A 299 11.37 1.00 12.46
N PRO A 300 12.14 0.81 13.55
CA PRO A 300 11.87 1.51 14.81
C PRO A 300 11.91 3.04 14.63
N LEU A 301 11.02 3.75 15.32
CA LEU A 301 10.86 5.20 15.20
C LEU A 301 11.16 5.88 16.53
N THR A 302 11.86 7.02 16.49
CA THR A 302 12.12 7.88 17.66
C THR A 302 12.02 9.36 17.28
N GLY A 303 12.19 10.25 18.26
CA GLY A 303 12.24 11.69 18.03
C GLY A 303 10.93 12.20 17.44
N PHE A 304 9.81 11.81 18.06
CA PHE A 304 8.49 12.22 17.64
C PHE A 304 8.32 13.72 17.83
N GLU A 305 7.73 14.38 16.84
CA GLU A 305 7.29 15.76 16.92
C GLU A 305 5.82 15.80 16.50
N LEU A 306 4.95 16.33 17.36
CA LEU A 306 3.55 16.54 17.04
C LEU A 306 3.23 18.03 17.11
N ASN A 307 2.53 18.53 16.11
CA ASN A 307 2.05 19.90 16.06
C ASN A 307 0.67 19.97 15.39
N ASP A 308 -0.27 20.66 16.04
CA ASP A 308 -1.54 21.07 15.42
C ASP A 308 -1.70 22.60 15.52
N PRO A 309 -1.60 23.33 14.39
CA PRO A 309 -1.66 24.79 14.40
C PRO A 309 -3.08 25.35 14.60
N VAL A 310 -4.12 24.51 14.58
CA VAL A 310 -5.53 24.97 14.68
C VAL A 310 -5.97 25.05 16.14
N ILE A 311 -5.53 24.08 16.95
CA ILE A 311 -5.75 24.03 18.40
C ILE A 311 -4.52 24.48 19.21
N ASP A 312 -3.45 24.89 18.52
CA ASP A 312 -2.20 25.43 19.08
C ASP A 312 -1.58 24.49 20.13
N VAL A 313 -1.41 23.23 19.76
CA VAL A 313 -0.86 22.18 20.64
C VAL A 313 0.40 21.57 20.03
N THR A 314 1.38 21.34 20.90
CA THR A 314 2.62 20.61 20.59
C THR A 314 2.73 19.35 21.44
N LEU A 315 3.70 18.47 21.12
CA LEU A 315 3.91 17.23 21.87
C LEU A 315 4.12 17.45 23.38
N GLU A 316 4.70 18.58 23.78
CA GLU A 316 4.97 18.91 25.19
C GLU A 316 3.70 19.24 25.99
N ASP A 317 2.63 19.64 25.31
CA ASP A 317 1.34 20.00 25.92
C ASP A 317 0.43 18.77 26.11
N LEU A 318 0.84 17.60 25.60
CA LEU A 318 0.04 16.38 25.62
C LEU A 318 0.29 15.54 26.88
N THR A 319 -0.78 14.94 27.39
CA THR A 319 -0.71 13.99 28.50
C THR A 319 -0.62 12.56 27.95
N PRO A 320 0.41 11.76 28.32
CA PRO A 320 0.50 10.38 27.89
C PRO A 320 -0.58 9.51 28.56
N VAL A 321 -1.38 8.82 27.75
CA VAL A 321 -2.39 7.85 28.19
C VAL A 321 -1.81 6.43 28.15
N PHE A 322 -1.06 6.12 27.09
CA PHE A 322 -0.39 4.85 26.88
C PHE A 322 0.93 5.07 26.13
N GLY A 323 2.03 4.54 26.67
CA GLY A 323 3.38 4.77 26.16
C GLY A 323 3.93 6.17 26.49
N GLU A 324 5.25 6.34 26.44
CA GLU A 324 5.89 7.64 26.64
C GLU A 324 6.39 8.21 25.30
N PRO A 325 6.23 9.52 25.04
CA PRO A 325 6.73 10.15 23.81
C PRO A 325 8.25 10.08 23.62
N THR A 326 9.00 9.79 24.69
CA THR A 326 10.46 9.64 24.66
C THR A 326 10.92 8.24 24.31
N ASP A 327 10.01 7.26 24.28
CA ASP A 327 10.32 5.89 23.92
C ASP A 327 10.52 5.74 22.41
N THR A 328 11.30 4.73 22.04
CA THR A 328 11.34 4.24 20.66
C THR A 328 10.11 3.36 20.43
N LEU A 329 9.35 3.60 19.36
CA LEU A 329 8.27 2.70 18.95
C LEU A 329 8.81 1.64 18.00
N GLU A 330 8.73 0.38 18.42
CA GLU A 330 9.02 -0.76 17.56
C GLU A 330 7.92 -0.93 16.48
N PRO A 331 8.19 -1.63 15.36
CA PRO A 331 7.19 -1.91 14.34
C PRO A 331 5.91 -2.52 14.93
N GLY A 332 4.76 -1.88 14.67
CA GLY A 332 3.45 -2.29 15.17
C GLY A 332 3.07 -1.77 16.55
N GLU A 333 3.99 -1.12 17.28
CA GLU A 333 3.66 -0.47 18.55
C GLU A 333 2.97 0.88 18.34
N SER A 334 2.23 1.31 19.36
CA SER A 334 1.56 2.60 19.38
C SER A 334 1.68 3.30 20.74
N MET A 335 1.57 4.62 20.71
CA MET A 335 1.36 5.45 21.89
C MET A 335 0.09 6.27 21.71
N ILE A 336 -0.57 6.56 22.82
CA ILE A 336 -1.80 7.35 22.87
C ILE A 336 -1.57 8.53 23.81
N LEU A 337 -1.83 9.72 23.28
CA LEU A 337 -1.67 11.00 23.98
C LEU A 337 -3.01 11.74 23.99
N ALA A 338 -3.27 12.54 25.01
CA ALA A 338 -4.51 13.28 25.18
C ALA A 338 -4.26 14.79 25.39
N PHE A 339 -5.18 15.60 24.89
CA PHE A 339 -5.23 17.04 25.11
C PHE A 339 -6.63 17.46 25.53
N GLU A 340 -6.74 18.04 26.70
CA GLU A 340 -8.00 18.55 27.25
C GLU A 340 -8.19 20.01 26.83
N THR A 341 -9.34 20.33 26.23
CA THR A 341 -9.64 21.67 25.71
C THR A 341 -11.14 21.99 25.80
N THR A 342 -11.53 23.18 25.38
CA THR A 342 -12.93 23.64 25.30
C THR A 342 -13.26 24.04 23.87
N ILE A 343 -14.40 23.58 23.35
CA ILE A 343 -14.77 23.81 21.95
C ILE A 343 -15.65 25.06 21.84
N GLU A 344 -15.03 26.20 21.58
CA GLU A 344 -15.70 27.51 21.47
C GLU A 344 -16.20 27.83 20.05
N ARG A 345 -15.75 27.08 19.05
CA ARG A 345 -16.08 27.31 17.65
C ARG A 345 -15.85 26.05 16.85
N ASP A 346 -16.32 26.06 15.60
CA ASP A 346 -15.97 25.01 14.66
C ASP A 346 -14.45 25.02 14.40
N LEU A 347 -13.83 23.86 14.63
CA LEU A 347 -12.42 23.61 14.42
C LEU A 347 -12.25 22.47 13.43
N ARG A 348 -11.32 22.67 12.50
CA ARG A 348 -10.86 21.62 11.59
C ARG A 348 -9.39 21.39 11.85
N THR A 349 -9.08 20.39 12.66
CA THR A 349 -7.72 20.12 13.13
C THR A 349 -6.80 19.78 11.96
N GLN A 350 -5.51 20.07 12.11
CA GLN A 350 -4.48 19.76 11.10
C GLN A 350 -3.26 19.20 11.81
N THR A 351 -3.47 18.08 12.49
CA THR A 351 -2.44 17.48 13.32
C THR A 351 -1.43 16.80 12.43
N ARG A 352 -0.17 17.17 12.60
CA ARG A 352 0.96 16.53 11.93
C ARG A 352 1.86 15.89 12.96
N VAL A 353 2.28 14.65 12.67
CA VAL A 353 3.36 13.98 13.40
C VAL A 353 4.54 13.78 12.46
N ASN A 354 5.75 14.03 12.94
CA ASN A 354 7.01 13.61 12.31
C ASN A 354 7.71 12.61 13.23
N ALA A 355 8.49 11.69 12.66
CA ALA A 355 9.37 10.80 13.40
C ALA A 355 10.63 10.46 12.60
N THR A 356 11.67 10.05 13.31
CA THR A 356 12.97 9.67 12.74
C THR A 356 13.17 8.17 12.85
N PRO A 357 13.35 7.45 11.72
CA PRO A 357 13.69 6.03 11.77
C PRO A 357 15.11 5.79 12.29
N VAL A 358 15.28 4.78 13.13
CA VAL A 358 16.56 4.36 13.69
C VAL A 358 16.89 2.92 13.33
N ASN A 359 18.18 2.58 13.34
CA ASN A 359 18.62 1.19 13.25
C ASN A 359 18.40 0.45 14.60
N GLN A 360 18.70 -0.86 14.64
CA GLN A 360 18.57 -1.68 15.86
C GLN A 360 19.44 -1.21 17.04
N GLU A 361 20.44 -0.37 16.80
CA GLU A 361 21.30 0.22 17.84
C GLU A 361 20.76 1.58 18.33
N GLY A 362 19.59 2.02 17.85
CA GLY A 362 19.00 3.32 18.15
C GLY A 362 19.64 4.49 17.39
N ARG A 363 20.46 4.23 16.37
CA ARG A 363 21.13 5.27 15.58
C ARG A 363 20.23 5.78 14.45
N PRO A 364 20.05 7.10 14.29
CA PRO A 364 19.21 7.66 13.22
C PRO A 364 19.68 7.27 11.83
N LEU A 365 18.74 6.88 10.96
CA LEU A 365 18.99 6.71 9.53
C LEU A 365 19.03 8.10 8.88
N VAL A 366 20.24 8.57 8.57
CA VAL A 366 20.50 9.94 8.11
C VAL A 366 19.71 10.26 6.84
N GLY A 367 19.04 11.42 6.84
CA GLY A 367 18.30 11.92 5.67
C GLY A 367 16.95 11.24 5.42
N ARG A 368 16.49 10.39 6.34
CA ARG A 368 15.14 9.79 6.33
C ARG A 368 14.30 10.36 7.47
N SER A 369 13.08 10.76 7.16
CA SER A 369 12.07 11.17 8.13
C SER A 369 10.71 10.72 7.63
N VAL A 370 9.84 10.28 8.54
CA VAL A 370 8.46 9.94 8.20
C VAL A 370 7.52 10.96 8.80
N ALA A 371 6.40 11.19 8.13
CA ALA A 371 5.38 12.08 8.63
C ALA A 371 4.00 11.59 8.26
N SER A 372 3.03 11.83 9.15
CA SER A 372 1.61 11.64 8.88
C SER A 372 0.86 12.92 9.23
N THR A 373 -0.26 13.16 8.56
CA THR A 373 -1.10 14.32 8.81
C THR A 373 -2.55 13.88 8.80
N GLN A 374 -3.28 14.25 9.85
CA GLN A 374 -4.65 13.84 10.07
C GLN A 374 -5.51 15.05 10.42
N THR A 375 -6.78 14.99 10.02
CA THR A 375 -7.77 16.04 10.27
C THR A 375 -9.04 15.42 10.82
N ILE A 376 -9.62 16.06 11.83
CA ILE A 376 -10.98 15.84 12.27
C ILE A 376 -11.74 17.17 12.38
N PHE A 377 -13.06 17.08 12.42
CA PHE A 377 -13.95 18.22 12.62
C PHE A 377 -14.50 18.19 14.04
N LEU A 378 -14.30 19.27 14.79
CA LEU A 378 -14.90 19.52 16.09
C LEU A 378 -15.89 20.66 15.90
N ASN A 379 -17.19 20.38 15.96
CA ASN A 379 -18.23 21.35 15.72
C ASN A 379 -18.78 21.87 17.05
N ALA A 380 -18.87 23.20 17.17
CA ALA A 380 -19.51 23.88 18.29
C ALA A 380 -20.97 24.18 17.89
N VAL A 381 -21.92 23.50 18.53
CA VAL A 381 -23.34 23.75 18.31
C VAL A 381 -23.80 24.83 19.27
N ASP A 382 -24.35 25.94 18.78
CA ASP A 382 -24.97 26.96 19.63
C ASP A 382 -26.35 26.46 20.11
N PRO A 383 -26.54 26.15 21.41
CA PRO A 383 -27.81 25.66 21.94
C PRO A 383 -28.90 26.75 21.99
N GLY A 384 -28.56 28.02 21.75
CA GLY A 384 -29.44 29.18 21.82
C GLY A 384 -29.69 29.89 20.47
N GLY A 385 -29.19 29.34 19.37
CA GLY A 385 -29.37 29.91 18.04
C GLY A 385 -30.85 30.01 17.64
N VAL A 386 -31.20 31.07 16.90
CA VAL A 386 -32.53 31.13 16.27
C VAL A 386 -32.72 29.87 15.41
N PRO A 387 -33.87 29.17 15.51
CA PRO A 387 -34.09 27.93 14.78
C PRO A 387 -33.77 28.14 13.31
N SER A 388 -33.07 27.18 12.72
CA SER A 388 -32.72 27.26 11.30
C SER A 388 -34.00 27.44 10.48
N PHE A 389 -33.89 28.06 9.30
CA PHE A 389 -35.04 28.24 8.41
C PHE A 389 -35.80 26.92 8.17
N GLY A 390 -35.09 25.79 8.12
CA GLY A 390 -35.69 24.46 7.96
C GLY A 390 -36.58 24.04 9.13
N GLU A 391 -36.14 24.27 10.37
CA GLU A 391 -36.95 23.97 11.56
C GLU A 391 -38.16 24.92 11.67
N GLY A 392 -37.96 26.21 11.43
CA GLY A 392 -39.05 27.19 11.39
C GLY A 392 -40.07 26.92 10.27
N PHE A 393 -39.59 26.48 9.10
CA PHE A 393 -40.43 26.08 7.97
C PHE A 393 -41.22 24.81 8.29
N SER A 394 -40.59 23.79 8.89
CA SER A 394 -41.26 22.54 9.26
C SER A 394 -42.37 22.76 10.30
N ALA A 395 -42.13 23.61 11.31
CA ALA A 395 -43.13 23.99 12.29
C ALA A 395 -44.30 24.74 11.65
N SER A 396 -44.02 25.63 10.69
CA SER A 396 -45.04 26.36 9.93
C SER A 396 -45.86 25.44 9.01
N VAL A 397 -45.22 24.46 8.37
CA VAL A 397 -45.89 23.45 7.54
C VAL A 397 -46.75 22.52 8.39
N ALA A 398 -46.29 22.11 9.57
CA ALA A 398 -47.08 21.32 10.50
C ALA A 398 -48.33 22.09 10.96
N PHE A 399 -48.20 23.38 11.25
CA PHE A 399 -49.34 24.24 11.59
C PHE A 399 -50.35 24.36 10.42
N LEU A 400 -49.86 24.53 9.18
CA LEU A 400 -50.70 24.53 7.98
C LEU A 400 -51.40 23.17 7.74
N ALA A 401 -50.71 22.06 7.99
CA ALA A 401 -51.30 20.73 7.88
C ALA A 401 -52.44 20.51 8.88
N ASP A 402 -52.28 20.98 10.12
CA ASP A 402 -53.32 20.90 11.14
C ASP A 402 -54.49 21.85 10.86
N ALA A 403 -54.21 23.08 10.39
CA ALA A 403 -55.25 23.99 9.91
C ALA A 403 -56.04 23.39 8.72
N GLY A 404 -55.35 22.69 7.80
CA GLY A 404 -55.97 21.97 6.69
C GLY A 404 -56.92 20.87 7.16
N ARG A 405 -56.56 20.11 8.21
CA ARG A 405 -57.42 19.08 8.80
C ARG A 405 -58.70 19.65 9.40
N VAL A 406 -58.61 20.79 10.09
CA VAL A 406 -59.79 21.49 10.64
C VAL A 406 -60.72 21.97 9.53
N LEU A 407 -60.17 22.48 8.43
CA LEU A 407 -60.95 22.96 7.28
C LEU A 407 -61.67 21.81 6.57
N ILE A 408 -61.00 20.65 6.41
CA ILE A 408 -61.61 19.42 5.85
C ILE A 408 -62.76 18.93 6.74
N LEU A 409 -62.60 18.94 8.06
CA LEU A 409 -63.68 18.60 8.99
C LEU A 409 -64.86 19.58 8.88
N GLY A 410 -64.60 20.88 8.78
CA GLY A 410 -65.63 21.89 8.58
C GLY A 410 -66.43 21.69 7.28
N VAL A 411 -65.74 21.38 6.17
CA VAL A 411 -66.39 21.08 4.89
C VAL A 411 -67.20 19.78 4.96
N GLY A 412 -66.69 18.75 5.65
CA GLY A 412 -67.40 17.50 5.90
C GLY A 412 -68.72 17.68 6.68
N VAL A 413 -68.75 18.61 7.64
CA VAL A 413 -69.98 18.93 8.41
C VAL A 413 -71.00 19.71 7.57
N ILE A 414 -70.56 20.54 6.62
CA ILE A 414 -71.46 21.38 5.80
C ILE A 414 -72.04 20.60 4.60
N LEU A 415 -71.30 19.62 4.07
CA LEU A 415 -71.70 18.77 2.95
C LEU A 415 -73.13 18.16 3.04
N PRO A 416 -73.59 17.58 4.17
CA PRO A 416 -74.95 17.03 4.27
C PRO A 416 -76.05 18.12 4.30
N PHE A 417 -75.71 19.38 4.58
CA PHE A 417 -76.67 20.48 4.64
C PHE A 417 -76.66 21.37 3.38
N ILE A 418 -75.73 21.16 2.45
CA ILE A 418 -75.63 21.92 1.19
C ILE A 418 -76.94 21.86 0.37
N TRP A 419 -77.68 20.76 0.44
CA TRP A 419 -78.98 20.64 -0.26
C TRP A 419 -80.11 21.50 0.35
N LEU A 420 -79.96 22.01 1.57
CA LEU A 420 -80.93 22.91 2.22
C LEU A 420 -80.72 24.37 1.82
N LEU A 421 -79.55 24.75 1.29
CA LEU A 421 -79.27 26.10 0.83
C LEU A 421 -80.29 26.62 -0.22
N PRO A 422 -80.66 25.87 -1.28
CA PRO A 422 -81.70 26.33 -2.21
C PRO A 422 -83.09 26.49 -1.55
N LEU A 423 -83.40 25.70 -0.52
CA LEU A 423 -84.66 25.78 0.23
C LEU A 423 -84.72 27.03 1.13
N LEU A 424 -83.61 27.36 1.80
CA LEU A 424 -83.48 28.58 2.60
C LEU A 424 -83.47 29.84 1.73
N ILE A 425 -82.81 29.81 0.57
CA ILE A 425 -82.85 30.91 -0.41
C ILE A 425 -84.27 31.11 -0.93
N TRP A 426 -85.03 30.04 -1.20
CA TRP A 426 -86.43 30.13 -1.61
C TRP A 426 -87.34 30.72 -0.52
N LEU A 427 -87.14 30.34 0.74
CA LEU A 427 -87.85 30.92 1.90
C LEU A 427 -87.53 32.42 2.09
N GLY A 428 -86.27 32.82 1.91
CA GLY A 428 -85.84 34.21 1.96
C GLY A 428 -86.50 35.08 0.88
N VAL A 429 -86.51 34.60 -0.37
CA VAL A 429 -87.15 35.30 -1.51
C VAL A 429 -88.67 35.36 -1.37
N ARG A 430 -89.30 34.35 -0.72
CA ARG A 430 -90.75 34.36 -0.46
C ARG A 430 -91.15 35.37 0.63
N SER A 431 -90.29 35.59 1.63
CA SER A 431 -90.57 36.56 2.70
C SER A 431 -90.45 38.02 2.24
N SER A 432 -89.51 38.32 1.33
CA SER A 432 -89.29 39.68 0.79
C SER A 432 -90.35 40.13 -0.24
N ARG A 433 -91.17 39.20 -0.74
CA ARG A 433 -92.34 39.53 -1.60
C ARG A 433 -93.57 39.97 -0.81
N LYS A 434 -93.61 39.79 0.53
CA LYS A 434 -94.73 40.26 1.38
C LYS A 434 -94.54 41.66 1.97
N THR A 435 -93.35 42.24 1.88
CA THR A 435 -93.02 43.55 2.49
C THR A 435 -92.86 44.71 1.50
N LYS A 436 -93.11 44.50 0.20
CA LYS A 436 -93.07 45.55 -0.85
C LYS A 436 -94.43 46.18 -1.19
N LYS A 437 -95.40 46.17 -0.26
CA LYS A 437 -96.72 46.81 -0.43
C LYS A 437 -97.06 47.76 0.72
N ALA A 438 -96.09 48.56 1.18
CA ALA A 438 -96.34 49.70 2.07
C ALA A 438 -95.07 50.57 2.18
N ARG A 439 -94.79 51.39 1.16
CA ARG A 439 -94.08 52.69 1.27
C ARG A 439 -93.92 53.30 -0.12
N GLU A 440 -95.03 53.82 -0.64
CA GLU A 440 -95.03 55.01 -1.49
C GLU A 440 -95.41 56.20 -0.59
N THR A 441 -94.95 57.40 -0.97
CA THR A 441 -95.25 58.73 -0.44
C THR A 441 -94.50 59.17 0.84
N LEU A 442 -93.46 59.99 0.67
CA LEU A 442 -93.37 61.40 1.11
C LEU A 442 -91.91 61.90 1.19
N ALA A 443 -91.56 62.79 0.27
CA ALA A 443 -90.68 63.96 0.46
C ALA A 443 -91.59 65.21 0.32
N PRO A 444 -91.18 66.49 0.55
CA PRO A 444 -89.86 67.08 0.89
C PRO A 444 -89.95 67.98 2.17
N THR A 445 -89.02 68.83 2.63
CA THR A 445 -88.34 70.00 2.01
C THR A 445 -87.46 70.72 3.07
N GLY A 446 -86.40 71.42 2.63
CA GLY A 446 -85.79 72.60 3.29
C GLY A 446 -84.46 72.32 4.00
N ASP A 447 -83.28 72.41 3.36
CA ASP A 447 -82.51 73.57 2.85
C ASP A 447 -82.03 74.57 3.92
N THR A 448 -80.72 74.63 4.15
CA THR A 448 -79.80 75.76 3.79
C THR A 448 -78.43 75.49 4.45
N HIS A 449 -77.30 75.29 3.75
CA HIS A 449 -76.51 76.05 2.76
C HIS A 449 -75.30 76.77 3.40
N LEU A 450 -74.18 76.75 2.65
CA LEU A 450 -72.93 77.53 2.74
C LEU A 450 -71.79 76.88 3.55
N ASP A 451 -70.54 76.83 3.08
CA ASP A 451 -69.89 77.05 1.77
C ASP A 451 -68.41 76.66 1.94
N GLY A 452 -67.67 76.41 0.85
CA GLY A 452 -66.20 76.48 0.86
C GLY A 452 -65.41 75.41 0.12
N SER A 453 -65.30 75.58 -1.21
CA SER A 453 -64.12 75.43 -2.09
C SER A 453 -63.04 74.39 -1.70
N ALA A 454 -62.80 73.29 -2.43
CA ALA A 454 -62.34 73.15 -3.81
C ALA A 454 -60.92 73.68 -4.13
N ALA A 455 -60.10 72.73 -4.60
CA ALA A 455 -59.21 72.76 -5.76
C ALA A 455 -57.69 72.98 -5.59
N GLU A 456 -56.99 72.20 -6.44
CA GLU A 456 -55.68 72.46 -7.06
C GLU A 456 -54.42 72.23 -6.21
N GLN A 457 -53.30 71.68 -6.71
CA GLN A 457 -52.84 71.00 -7.92
C GLN A 457 -51.34 70.69 -7.62
N VAL A 458 -50.79 69.54 -8.03
CA VAL A 458 -49.71 69.41 -9.06
C VAL A 458 -48.30 69.84 -8.64
N GLU A 459 -47.34 69.08 -9.16
CA GLU A 459 -45.90 69.36 -9.31
C GLU A 459 -45.00 69.25 -8.07
N GLU A 460 -43.73 68.86 -8.13
CA GLU A 460 -42.89 68.10 -9.06
C GLU A 460 -41.46 68.17 -8.44
N GLN A 461 -40.70 67.09 -8.62
CA GLN A 461 -39.24 67.04 -8.66
C GLN A 461 -38.32 67.46 -7.47
N SER A 462 -37.44 66.50 -7.18
CA SER A 462 -35.97 66.64 -7.27
C SER A 462 -35.28 67.64 -6.35
N THR A 463 -34.57 67.13 -5.33
CA THR A 463 -33.14 67.44 -5.10
C THR A 463 -32.57 66.30 -4.22
N ARG A 464 -31.75 65.37 -4.72
CA ARG A 464 -30.28 65.42 -4.89
C ARG A 464 -29.48 65.57 -3.59
N GLN A 465 -28.60 64.58 -3.36
CA GLN A 465 -27.29 64.65 -2.70
C GLN A 465 -27.23 65.09 -1.25
N ILE A 466 -26.88 64.14 -0.36
CA ILE A 466 -25.48 63.96 0.11
C ILE A 466 -25.14 62.48 0.05
#